data_AF-A0A672U3Z4-F1
#
_entry.id   AF-A0A672U3Z4-F1
#
_cell.length_a   1.000
_cell.length_b   1.000
_cell.length_c   1.000
_cell.angle_alpha   90.00
_cell.angle_beta   90.00
_cell.angle_gamma   90.00
#
_symmetry.space_group_name_H-M   'P 1'
#
loop_
_entity.id
_entity.type
_entity.pdbx_description
1 polymer ?
#
loop_
_entity_poly.entity_id
_entity_poly.type
_entity_poly.pdbx_seq_one_letter_code
_entity_poly.pdbx_strand_id
1 'polypeptide(L)'
;MRHRPRQLHPKMVAAMALGLRGRWVAWPFPSLSMEQIQSFTDMEKEVGGDTLELDALLEQQITIENKMVALHRVHPNLQLIEGDAQQLAGMITFTYNLAENISSKVCRHNLAKNQLYQAIQRADDTLDLKFCVDGVQTTLQNEDYEQAAAHIHRYLSLDKSVIEGTRAFYSSTRDKNPPVCR
;
A
#
# COMPACT_ATOMS: atom_id res chain seq x y z
N MET A 1 -26.81 11.77 52.01
CA MET A 1 -26.11 13.06 52.24
C MET A 1 -25.86 13.68 50.87
N ARG A 2 -26.28 14.89 50.47
CA ARG A 2 -26.77 16.08 51.16
C ARG A 2 -27.91 16.68 50.31
N HIS A 3 -29.07 16.94 50.92
CA HIS A 3 -30.09 17.81 50.33
C HIS A 3 -29.56 19.24 50.28
N ARG A 4 -29.62 19.91 49.13
CA ARG A 4 -29.41 21.36 49.05
C ARG A 4 -30.57 22.04 49.80
N PRO A 5 -30.31 22.87 50.83
CA PRO A 5 -31.37 23.62 51.48
C PRO A 5 -31.89 24.69 50.50
N ARG A 6 -33.22 24.86 50.45
CA ARG A 6 -33.87 26.00 49.80
C ARG A 6 -33.22 27.27 50.35
N GLN A 7 -32.62 28.06 49.46
CA GLN A 7 -32.11 29.39 49.77
C GLN A 7 -33.31 30.26 50.16
N LEU A 8 -33.58 30.37 51.47
CA LEU A 8 -34.50 31.37 51.97
C LEU A 8 -33.89 32.75 51.71
N HIS A 9 -34.70 33.62 51.10
CA HIS A 9 -34.36 34.99 50.75
C HIS A 9 -33.70 35.74 51.93
N PRO A 10 -32.63 36.54 51.71
CA PRO A 10 -31.86 37.18 52.79
C PRO A 10 -32.68 38.11 53.71
N LYS A 11 -33.90 38.50 53.30
CA LYS A 11 -34.84 39.27 54.13
C LYS A 11 -35.57 38.41 55.19
N MET A 12 -35.71 37.10 54.99
CA MET A 12 -36.40 36.21 55.94
C MET A 12 -35.51 35.81 57.12
N VAL A 13 -34.20 35.64 56.89
CA VAL A 13 -33.25 35.28 57.95
C VAL A 13 -33.04 36.45 58.93
N ALA A 14 -33.08 37.69 58.45
CA ALA A 14 -32.96 38.88 59.30
C ALA A 14 -34.17 39.09 60.25
N ALA A 15 -35.36 38.62 59.87
CA ALA A 15 -36.59 38.84 60.63
C ALA A 15 -36.75 37.90 61.85
N MET A 16 -36.05 36.76 61.89
CA MET A 16 -36.10 35.84 63.04
C MET A 16 -35.09 36.21 64.15
N ALA A 17 -34.08 37.03 63.87
CA ALA A 17 -33.01 37.34 64.84
C ALA A 17 -33.27 38.58 65.71
N LEU A 18 -34.25 39.42 65.37
CA LEU A 18 -34.56 40.64 66.12
C LEU A 18 -36.03 40.61 66.53
N GLY A 19 -36.29 40.16 67.76
CA GLY A 19 -37.62 40.09 68.40
C GLY A 19 -38.28 41.46 68.58
N LEU A 20 -38.73 42.06 67.48
CA LEU A 20 -39.47 43.32 67.47
C LEU A 20 -40.94 43.03 67.14
N ARG A 21 -41.78 43.09 68.18
CA ARG A 21 -43.24 43.21 68.06
C ARG A 21 -43.56 44.59 67.45
N GLY A 22 -43.40 44.71 66.15
CA GLY A 22 -43.80 45.88 65.37
C GLY A 22 -45.01 45.53 64.51
N ARG A 23 -46.04 46.39 64.56
CA ARG A 23 -47.27 46.32 63.78
C ARG A 23 -46.95 46.04 62.30
N TRP A 24 -47.35 44.87 61.80
CA TRP A 24 -47.24 44.51 60.39
C TRP A 24 -48.07 45.51 59.59
N VAL A 25 -47.41 46.50 58.99
CA VAL A 25 -48.04 47.30 57.94
C VAL A 25 -48.20 46.34 56.78
N ALA A 26 -49.46 45.99 56.48
CA ALA A 26 -49.82 45.19 55.33
C ALA A 26 -49.22 45.86 54.09
N TRP A 27 -48.18 45.26 53.53
CA TRP A 27 -47.73 45.64 52.19
C TRP A 27 -48.92 45.39 51.26
N PRO A 28 -49.29 46.37 50.41
CA PRO A 28 -50.37 46.19 49.46
C PRO A 28 -49.83 45.32 48.33
N PHE A 29 -49.69 44.02 48.59
CA PHE A 29 -49.66 43.05 47.52
C PHE A 29 -51.09 43.00 46.97
N PRO A 30 -51.32 43.33 45.69
CA PRO A 30 -52.58 42.98 45.04
C PRO A 30 -52.81 41.49 45.30
N SER A 31 -54.02 41.11 45.71
CA SER A 31 -54.38 39.69 45.78
C SER A 31 -54.32 39.16 44.35
N LEU A 32 -53.18 38.57 43.98
CA LEU A 32 -53.00 37.96 42.66
C LEU A 32 -54.10 36.93 42.49
N SER A 33 -54.85 37.03 41.39
CA SER A 33 -55.86 36.03 41.07
C SER A 33 -55.16 34.69 40.79
N MET A 34 -55.88 33.60 41.02
CA MET A 34 -55.39 32.25 40.73
C MET A 34 -54.88 32.13 39.29
N GLU A 35 -55.49 32.85 38.34
CA GLU A 35 -55.08 32.88 36.93
C GLU A 35 -53.70 33.53 36.70
N GLN A 36 -53.38 34.60 37.45
CA GLN A 36 -52.06 35.24 37.35
C GLN A 36 -50.95 34.35 37.94
N ILE A 37 -51.26 33.61 39.01
CA ILE A 37 -50.34 32.63 39.59
C ILE A 37 -50.10 31.49 38.60
N GLN A 38 -51.15 30.99 37.95
CA GLN A 38 -51.05 29.92 36.95
C GLN A 38 -50.17 30.35 35.75
N SER A 39 -50.42 31.55 35.20
CA SER A 39 -49.63 32.12 34.11
C SER A 39 -48.15 32.27 34.44
N PHE A 40 -47.83 32.69 35.67
CA PHE A 40 -46.45 32.80 36.13
C PHE A 40 -45.79 31.42 36.23
N THR A 41 -46.49 30.41 36.76
CA THR A 41 -45.95 29.03 36.85
C THR A 41 -45.75 28.36 35.49
N ASP A 42 -46.57 28.69 34.50
CA ASP A 42 -46.41 28.13 33.15
C ASP A 42 -45.24 28.79 32.41
N MET A 43 -45.04 30.10 32.61
CA MET A 43 -43.85 30.80 32.13
C MET A 43 -42.57 30.26 32.79
N GLU A 44 -42.59 29.94 34.09
CA GLU A 44 -41.45 29.30 34.76
C GLU A 44 -41.13 27.91 34.20
N LYS A 45 -42.13 27.13 33.77
CA LYS A 45 -41.91 25.83 33.12
C LYS A 45 -41.33 25.97 31.72
N GLU A 46 -41.82 26.93 30.94
CA GLU A 46 -41.32 27.21 29.58
C GLU A 46 -39.87 27.67 29.63
N VAL A 47 -39.56 28.64 30.49
CA VAL A 47 -38.19 29.10 30.74
C VAL A 47 -37.31 27.94 31.25
N GLY A 48 -37.84 27.06 32.12
CA GLY A 48 -37.14 25.86 32.55
C GLY A 48 -36.86 24.87 31.41
N GLY A 49 -37.80 24.70 30.47
CA GLY A 49 -37.63 23.86 29.28
C GLY A 49 -36.51 24.38 28.37
N ASP A 50 -36.54 25.68 28.06
CA ASP A 50 -35.54 26.33 27.21
C ASP A 50 -34.13 26.26 27.82
N THR A 51 -34.01 26.39 29.15
CA THR A 51 -32.71 26.25 29.83
C THR A 51 -32.12 24.84 29.72
N LEU A 52 -32.97 23.80 29.75
CA LEU A 52 -32.52 22.41 29.62
C LEU A 52 -32.09 22.09 28.18
N GLU A 53 -32.80 22.62 27.19
CA GLU A 53 -32.42 22.48 25.79
C GLU A 53 -31.08 23.20 25.51
N LEU A 54 -30.90 24.40 26.07
CA LEU A 54 -29.64 25.13 25.97
C LEU A 54 -28.48 24.37 26.61
N ASP A 55 -28.67 23.80 27.81
CA ASP A 55 -27.64 22.99 28.48
C ASP A 55 -27.26 21.75 27.64
N ALA A 56 -28.23 21.09 27.02
CA ALA A 56 -27.99 19.96 26.12
C ALA A 56 -27.20 20.36 24.86
N LEU A 57 -27.53 21.51 24.26
CA LEU A 57 -26.80 22.06 23.11
C LEU A 57 -25.37 22.46 23.49
N LEU A 58 -25.16 23.03 24.68
CA LEU A 58 -23.83 23.36 25.18
C LEU A 58 -22.99 22.11 25.43
N GLU A 59 -23.58 21.04 25.98
CA GLU A 59 -22.89 19.77 26.17
C GLU A 59 -22.51 19.11 24.83
N GLN A 60 -23.39 19.20 23.83
CA GLN A 60 -23.10 18.75 22.47
C GLN A 60 -21.97 19.57 21.83
N GLN A 61 -21.97 20.89 22.03
CA GLN A 61 -20.91 21.78 21.53
C GLN A 61 -19.54 21.40 22.12
N ILE A 62 -19.46 21.20 23.45
CA ILE A 62 -18.25 20.75 24.13
C ILE A 62 -17.76 19.40 23.56
N THR A 63 -18.69 18.49 23.29
CA THR A 63 -18.36 17.18 22.70
C THR A 63 -17.77 17.31 21.30
N ILE A 64 -18.31 18.20 20.47
CA ILE A 64 -17.80 18.47 19.12
C ILE A 64 -16.42 19.11 19.17
N GLU A 65 -16.22 20.10 20.04
CA GLU A 65 -14.93 20.76 20.25
C GLU A 65 -13.85 19.75 20.67
N ASN A 66 -14.17 18.85 21.59
CA ASN A 66 -13.26 17.78 22.00
C ASN A 66 -12.89 16.84 20.84
N LYS A 67 -13.85 16.46 19.99
CA LYS A 67 -13.59 15.65 18.80
C LYS A 67 -12.74 16.41 17.77
N MET A 68 -12.98 17.71 17.59
CA MET A 68 -12.21 18.55 16.68
C MET A 68 -10.75 18.70 17.15
N VAL A 69 -10.53 18.88 18.45
CA VAL A 69 -9.18 18.90 19.04
C VAL A 69 -8.49 17.56 18.86
N ALA A 70 -9.20 16.45 19.09
CA ALA A 70 -8.65 15.11 18.85
C ALA A 70 -8.24 14.92 17.38
N LEU A 71 -9.06 15.36 16.43
CA LEU A 71 -8.77 15.33 15.00
C LEU A 71 -7.53 16.15 14.63
N HIS A 72 -7.46 17.40 15.11
CA HIS A 72 -6.28 18.25 14.89
C HIS A 72 -4.99 17.65 15.45
N ARG A 73 -5.07 16.85 16.52
CA ARG A 73 -3.89 16.15 17.07
C ARG A 73 -3.43 14.99 16.20
N VAL A 74 -4.35 14.28 15.53
CA VAL A 74 -3.99 13.14 14.66
C VAL A 74 -3.66 13.55 13.23
N HIS A 75 -4.11 14.72 12.79
CA HIS A 75 -3.86 15.24 11.43
C HIS A 75 -2.38 15.25 11.01
N PRO A 76 -1.42 15.72 11.84
CA PRO A 76 0.00 15.69 11.48
C PRO A 76 0.54 14.27 11.28
N ASN A 77 0.05 13.30 12.05
CA ASN A 77 0.45 11.90 11.90
C ASN A 77 -0.05 11.32 10.58
N LEU A 78 -1.26 11.69 10.15
CA LEU A 78 -1.79 11.27 8.86
C LEU A 78 -0.98 11.85 7.69
N GLN A 79 -0.59 13.13 7.78
CA GLN A 79 0.28 13.76 6.77
C GLN A 79 1.66 13.10 6.72
N LEU A 80 2.22 12.72 7.87
CA LEU A 80 3.47 11.97 7.93
C LEU A 80 3.33 10.60 7.25
N ILE A 81 2.28 9.85 7.58
CA ILE A 81 2.00 8.54 6.97
C ILE A 81 1.78 8.65 5.46
N GLU A 82 1.09 9.70 5.00
CA GLU A 82 0.91 9.98 3.58
C GLU A 82 2.26 10.22 2.90
N GLY A 83 3.13 11.05 3.50
CA GLY A 83 4.49 11.28 3.00
C GLY A 83 5.31 10.00 2.92
N ASP A 84 5.30 9.19 3.99
CA ASP A 84 5.99 7.90 4.05
C ASP A 84 5.45 6.93 2.98
N ALA A 85 4.14 6.89 2.77
CA ALA A 85 3.51 6.07 1.73
C ALA A 85 3.90 6.53 0.32
N GLN A 86 3.96 7.83 0.06
CA GLN A 86 4.43 8.38 -1.22
C GLN A 86 5.90 8.05 -1.47
N GLN A 87 6.76 8.21 -0.45
CA GLN A 87 8.17 7.82 -0.53
C GLN A 87 8.33 6.33 -0.81
N LEU A 88 7.57 5.49 -0.10
CA LEU A 88 7.57 4.04 -0.31
C LEU A 88 7.12 3.66 -1.72
N ALA A 89 6.05 4.28 -2.23
CA ALA A 89 5.59 4.06 -3.61
C ALA A 89 6.67 4.45 -4.63
N GLY A 90 7.38 5.56 -4.39
CA GLY A 90 8.54 5.97 -5.19
C GLY A 90 9.67 4.93 -5.15
N MET A 91 10.02 4.43 -3.95
CA MET A 91 11.04 3.39 -3.78
C MET A 91 10.66 2.07 -4.47
N ILE A 92 9.40 1.64 -4.36
CA ILE A 92 8.89 0.44 -5.05
C ILE A 92 9.01 0.61 -6.55
N THR A 93 8.58 1.76 -7.09
CA THR A 93 8.66 2.06 -8.52
C THR A 93 10.11 2.09 -9.02
N PHE A 94 11.01 2.72 -8.27
CA PHE A 94 12.44 2.74 -8.59
C PHE A 94 13.04 1.34 -8.58
N THR A 95 12.75 0.55 -7.55
CA THR A 95 13.25 -0.83 -7.41
C THR A 95 12.70 -1.71 -8.52
N TYR A 96 11.41 -1.59 -8.84
CA TYR A 96 10.76 -2.28 -9.96
C TYR A 96 11.47 -1.95 -11.28
N ASN A 97 11.64 -0.67 -11.59
CA ASN A 97 12.30 -0.24 -12.82
C ASN A 97 13.75 -0.74 -12.89
N LEU A 98 14.47 -0.71 -11.77
CA LEU A 98 15.84 -1.24 -11.72
C LEU A 98 15.89 -2.74 -11.97
N ALA A 99 15.00 -3.51 -11.32
CA ALA A 99 14.89 -4.95 -11.50
C ALA A 99 14.55 -5.31 -12.96
N GLU A 100 13.60 -4.60 -13.58
CA GLU A 100 13.22 -4.78 -14.99
C GLU A 100 14.40 -4.50 -15.94
N ASN A 101 15.13 -3.41 -15.67
CA ASN A 101 16.33 -3.06 -16.45
C ASN A 101 17.45 -4.10 -16.31
N ILE A 102 17.67 -4.65 -15.12
CA ILE A 102 18.69 -5.68 -14.90
C ILE A 102 18.24 -6.99 -15.56
N SER A 103 16.98 -7.39 -15.37
CA SER A 103 16.39 -8.61 -15.95
C SER A 103 16.53 -8.62 -17.47
N SER A 104 16.13 -7.54 -18.15
CA SER A 104 16.24 -7.41 -19.60
C SER A 104 17.69 -7.45 -20.11
N LYS A 105 18.65 -6.91 -19.35
CA LYS A 105 20.09 -7.02 -19.68
C LYS A 105 20.60 -8.45 -19.52
N VAL A 106 20.24 -9.13 -18.43
CA VAL A 106 20.64 -10.52 -18.18
C VAL A 106 20.02 -11.46 -19.22
N CYS A 107 18.75 -11.28 -19.60
CA CYS A 107 18.14 -12.05 -20.69
C CYS A 107 18.92 -11.89 -21.99
N ARG A 108 19.20 -10.64 -22.42
CA ARG A 108 19.95 -10.39 -23.66
C ARG A 108 21.34 -11.01 -23.62
N HIS A 109 22.01 -10.92 -22.47
CA HIS A 109 23.29 -11.57 -22.28
C HIS A 109 23.19 -13.09 -22.37
N ASN A 110 22.19 -13.70 -21.72
CA ASN A 110 21.99 -15.15 -21.75
C ASN A 110 21.66 -15.64 -23.17
N LEU A 111 20.86 -14.89 -23.92
CA LEU A 111 20.57 -15.21 -25.32
C LEU A 111 21.84 -15.19 -26.17
N ALA A 112 22.64 -14.13 -26.07
CA ALA A 112 23.91 -14.03 -26.78
C ALA A 112 24.86 -15.17 -26.40
N LYS A 113 24.95 -15.48 -25.10
CA LYS A 113 25.77 -16.58 -24.58
C LYS A 113 25.33 -17.94 -25.15
N ASN A 114 24.02 -18.21 -25.18
CA ASN A 114 23.48 -19.44 -25.74
C ASN A 114 23.75 -19.55 -27.24
N GLN A 115 23.61 -18.46 -27.99
CA GLN A 115 23.97 -18.42 -29.41
C GLN A 115 25.46 -18.68 -29.62
N LEU A 116 26.32 -18.13 -28.76
CA LEU A 116 27.77 -18.35 -28.80
C LEU A 116 28.11 -19.82 -28.50
N TYR A 117 27.53 -20.42 -27.47
CA TYR A 117 27.74 -21.84 -27.18
C TYR A 117 27.26 -22.75 -28.31
N GLN A 118 26.12 -22.43 -28.94
CA GLN A 118 25.68 -23.15 -30.12
C GLN A 118 26.67 -23.00 -31.29
N ALA A 119 27.24 -21.81 -31.49
CA ALA A 119 28.24 -21.60 -32.54
C ALA A 119 29.55 -22.34 -32.26
N ILE A 120 29.99 -22.38 -30.99
CA ILE A 120 31.17 -23.14 -30.55
C ILE A 120 30.93 -24.63 -30.78
N GLN A 121 29.81 -25.18 -30.29
CA GLN A 121 29.49 -26.60 -30.48
C GLN A 121 29.46 -26.95 -31.97
N ARG A 122 28.84 -26.12 -32.80
CA ARG A 122 28.83 -26.31 -34.26
C ARG A 122 30.22 -26.27 -34.88
N ALA A 123 31.11 -25.42 -34.38
CA ALA A 123 32.50 -25.36 -34.86
C ALA A 123 33.25 -26.64 -34.49
N ASP A 124 33.11 -27.12 -33.25
CA ASP A 124 33.70 -28.38 -32.80
C ASP A 124 33.17 -29.56 -33.62
N ASP A 125 31.85 -29.64 -33.82
CA ASP A 125 31.18 -30.65 -34.64
C ASP A 125 31.71 -30.66 -36.10
N THR A 126 31.91 -29.47 -36.68
CA THR A 126 32.46 -29.32 -38.04
C THR A 126 33.92 -29.75 -38.10
N LEU A 127 34.71 -29.43 -37.08
CA LEU A 127 36.11 -29.84 -36.99
C LEU A 127 36.22 -31.37 -36.86
N ASP A 128 35.40 -31.99 -36.02
CA ASP A 128 35.35 -33.45 -35.89
C ASP A 128 35.00 -34.14 -37.21
N LEU A 129 34.01 -33.60 -37.94
CA LEU A 129 33.64 -34.09 -39.26
C LEU A 129 34.82 -34.00 -40.24
N LYS A 130 35.49 -32.84 -40.26
CA LYS A 130 36.65 -32.60 -41.12
C LYS A 130 37.81 -33.54 -40.78
N PHE A 131 38.10 -33.76 -39.49
CA PHE A 131 39.13 -34.69 -39.06
C PHE A 131 38.85 -36.12 -39.53
N CYS A 132 37.59 -36.56 -39.53
CA CYS A 132 37.24 -37.87 -40.07
C CYS A 132 37.52 -37.93 -41.58
N VAL A 133 37.13 -36.91 -42.35
CA VAL A 133 37.34 -36.87 -43.82
C VAL A 133 38.82 -36.78 -44.19
N ASP A 134 39.55 -35.83 -43.59
CA ASP A 134 40.99 -35.64 -43.82
C ASP A 134 41.78 -36.89 -43.40
N GLY A 135 41.39 -37.53 -42.30
CA GLY A 135 41.98 -38.78 -41.82
C GLY A 135 41.79 -39.93 -42.80
N VAL A 136 40.57 -40.12 -43.34
CA VAL A 136 40.31 -41.12 -44.38
C VAL A 136 41.13 -40.84 -45.64
N GLN A 137 41.17 -39.58 -46.10
CA GLN A 137 41.92 -39.23 -47.30
C GLN A 137 43.42 -39.52 -47.14
N THR A 138 44.00 -39.18 -45.98
CA THR A 138 45.43 -39.38 -45.71
C THR A 138 45.78 -40.86 -45.56
N THR A 139 44.96 -41.63 -44.83
CA THR A 139 45.20 -43.07 -44.60
C THR A 139 45.05 -43.90 -45.87
N LEU A 140 44.08 -43.56 -46.74
CA LEU A 140 43.95 -44.18 -48.06
C LEU A 140 45.15 -43.88 -48.97
N GLN A 141 45.70 -42.67 -48.93
CA GLN A 141 46.91 -42.32 -49.69
C GLN A 141 48.15 -43.10 -49.23
N ASN A 142 48.19 -43.46 -47.95
CA ASN A 142 49.27 -44.25 -47.36
C ASN A 142 49.02 -45.77 -47.41
N GLU A 143 47.93 -46.21 -48.06
CA GLU A 143 47.50 -47.62 -48.14
C GLU A 143 47.22 -48.29 -46.77
N ASP A 144 46.95 -47.49 -45.73
CA ASP A 144 46.61 -47.97 -44.38
C ASP A 144 45.08 -48.09 -44.23
N TYR A 145 44.54 -49.22 -44.67
CA TYR A 145 43.10 -49.48 -44.68
C TYR A 145 42.50 -49.69 -43.29
N GLU A 146 43.31 -50.10 -42.31
CA GLU A 146 42.84 -50.32 -40.93
C GLU A 146 42.50 -48.98 -40.27
N GLN A 147 43.41 -48.00 -40.40
CA GLN A 147 43.15 -46.66 -39.89
C GLN A 147 42.05 -45.93 -40.68
N ALA A 148 41.95 -46.16 -41.99
CA ALA A 148 40.84 -45.64 -42.79
C ALA A 148 39.48 -46.14 -42.27
N ALA A 149 39.37 -47.44 -41.96
CA ALA A 149 38.17 -48.02 -41.37
C ALA A 149 37.84 -47.41 -40.00
N ALA A 150 38.86 -47.10 -39.18
CA ALA A 150 38.68 -46.45 -37.89
C ALA A 150 38.10 -45.03 -38.03
N HIS A 151 38.60 -44.23 -38.98
CA HIS A 151 38.05 -42.89 -39.25
C HIS A 151 36.61 -42.95 -39.79
N ILE A 152 36.28 -43.91 -40.65
CA ILE A 152 34.91 -44.14 -41.15
C ILE A 152 33.98 -44.55 -40.01
N HIS A 153 34.43 -45.46 -39.13
CA HIS A 153 33.65 -45.86 -37.97
C HIS A 153 33.35 -44.69 -37.04
N ARG A 154 34.35 -43.82 -36.77
CA ARG A 154 34.15 -42.59 -35.99
C ARG A 154 33.12 -41.69 -36.64
N TYR A 155 33.21 -41.46 -37.95
CA TYR A 155 32.22 -40.67 -38.70
C TYR A 155 30.79 -41.22 -38.55
N LEU A 156 30.61 -42.54 -38.71
CA LEU A 156 29.29 -43.18 -38.60
C LEU A 156 28.75 -43.18 -37.17
N SER A 157 29.63 -43.01 -36.18
CA SER A 157 29.28 -42.88 -34.76
C SER A 157 28.93 -41.44 -34.36
N LEU A 158 29.18 -40.45 -35.22
CA LEU A 158 28.73 -39.07 -35.00
C LEU A 158 27.20 -39.02 -35.06
N ASP A 159 26.61 -38.18 -34.21
CA ASP A 159 25.15 -38.02 -34.20
C ASP A 159 24.65 -37.44 -35.54
N LYS A 160 23.53 -37.96 -36.05
CA LYS A 160 22.90 -37.49 -37.29
C LYS A 160 22.59 -36.00 -37.24
N SER A 161 22.30 -35.49 -36.04
CA SER A 161 22.06 -34.08 -35.77
C SER A 161 23.25 -33.17 -36.13
N VAL A 162 24.49 -33.66 -35.99
CA VAL A 162 25.72 -32.95 -36.37
C VAL A 162 25.83 -32.84 -37.89
N ILE A 163 25.56 -33.95 -38.60
CA ILE A 163 25.64 -34.03 -40.06
C ILE A 163 24.55 -33.17 -40.71
N GLU A 164 23.33 -33.23 -40.18
CA GLU A 164 22.19 -32.44 -40.66
C GLU A 164 22.26 -30.96 -40.25
N GLY A 165 22.77 -30.68 -39.04
CA GLY A 165 22.95 -29.32 -38.50
C GLY A 165 23.93 -28.49 -39.31
N THR A 166 25.02 -29.11 -39.79
CA THR A 166 25.97 -28.46 -40.72
C THR A 166 25.30 -28.08 -42.05
N ARG A 167 24.30 -28.86 -42.51
CA ARG A 167 23.58 -28.61 -43.77
C ARG A 167 22.56 -27.47 -43.65
N ALA A 168 21.86 -27.37 -42.54
CA ALA A 168 20.84 -26.34 -42.28
C ALA A 168 21.41 -24.91 -42.23
N PHE A 169 22.72 -24.76 -41.98
CA PHE A 169 23.41 -23.48 -41.94
C PHE A 169 23.32 -22.69 -43.25
N TYR A 170 23.41 -23.37 -44.40
CA TYR A 170 23.34 -22.71 -45.71
C TYR A 170 21.96 -22.11 -46.02
N SER A 171 20.90 -22.56 -45.35
CA SER A 171 19.51 -22.17 -45.63
C SER A 171 18.92 -21.09 -44.71
N SER A 172 19.52 -20.81 -43.54
CA SER A 172 18.82 -20.11 -42.45
C SER A 172 19.21 -18.63 -42.22
N THR A 173 19.89 -17.96 -43.14
CA THR A 173 20.37 -16.57 -42.99
C THR A 173 19.27 -15.48 -42.95
N ARG A 174 17.98 -15.82 -42.82
CA ARG A 174 16.86 -14.86 -42.92
C ARG A 174 15.77 -14.96 -41.85
N ASP A 175 16.11 -15.16 -40.58
CA ASP A 175 15.12 -14.83 -39.55
C ASP A 175 15.75 -14.05 -38.40
N LYS A 176 15.63 -12.72 -38.51
CA LYS A 176 16.03 -11.77 -37.47
C LYS A 176 14.79 -11.38 -36.69
N ASN A 177 14.41 -12.19 -35.72
CA ASN A 177 13.84 -11.63 -34.49
C ASN A 177 14.30 -12.46 -33.29
N PRO A 178 15.13 -11.89 -32.40
CA PRO A 178 15.52 -12.60 -31.19
C PRO A 178 14.28 -12.87 -30.33
N PRO A 179 14.22 -14.02 -29.63
CA PRO A 179 13.12 -14.30 -28.72
C PRO A 179 13.06 -13.20 -27.66
N VAL A 180 11.89 -12.56 -27.56
CA VAL A 180 11.59 -11.58 -26.53
C VAL A 180 11.39 -12.35 -25.23
N CYS A 181 12.32 -12.23 -24.28
CA CYS A 181 12.01 -12.59 -22.90
C CYS A 181 10.96 -11.60 -22.39
N ARG A 182 9.81 -12.12 -21.97
CA ARG A 182 8.89 -11.37 -21.11
C ARG A 182 9.48 -11.23 -19.72
#